data_AF-A0A443JFL2-F1
#
_entry.id   AF-A0A443JFL2-F1
#
_cell.length_a   1.000
_cell.length_b   1.000
_cell.length_c   1.000
_cell.angle_alpha   90.00
_cell.angle_beta   90.00
_cell.angle_gamma   90.00
#
_symmetry.space_group_name_H-M   'P 1'
#
loop_
_entity.id
_entity.type
_entity.pdbx_description
1 polymer ?
#
loop_
_entity_poly.entity_id
_entity_poly.type
_entity_poly.pdbx_seq_one_letter_code
_entity_poly.pdbx_strand_id
1 'polypeptide(L)'
;MRSRDNAVEVDQLSRVFDVSAPWLNRVLERKPKRYLQAVQDVSFIVRKGTCLVLVGESGCDEPTSALDVSVQAQILNLMRDLQDRLDLTFLFISHNLAVVRHMADRIAVMYLGRIIEEAATKDLFADPRHPYTRLLLDTIPDVVKPNRARKVMGGAPPSPLAMPPGCAFHPRGPLAQDICRRQAPAYTPRSGAGKVACHFADNPHRSLS
;
A
#
# COMPACT_ATOMS: atom_id res chain seq x y z
N MET A 1 -13.62 10.53 19.26
CA MET A 1 -12.75 11.29 20.18
C MET A 1 -11.34 10.78 19.96
N ARG A 2 -10.41 11.61 19.47
CA ARG A 2 -9.04 11.17 19.11
C ARG A 2 -8.28 10.74 20.37
N SER A 3 -7.62 9.58 20.33
CA SER A 3 -6.86 9.06 21.48
C SER A 3 -5.60 9.91 21.74
N ARG A 4 -5.26 10.12 23.02
CA ARG A 4 -4.02 10.84 23.42
C ARG A 4 -2.74 10.08 23.02
N ASP A 5 -2.85 8.79 22.73
CA ASP A 5 -1.73 7.93 22.34
C ASP A 5 -1.47 7.93 20.83
N ASN A 6 -2.36 8.53 20.05
CA ASN A 6 -2.21 8.66 18.61
C ASN A 6 -1.38 9.92 18.31
N ALA A 7 -0.28 9.76 17.57
CA ALA A 7 0.46 10.90 17.02
C ALA A 7 -0.23 11.42 15.75
N VAL A 8 -0.70 10.50 14.90
CA VAL A 8 -1.45 10.80 13.67
C VAL A 8 -2.67 9.89 13.60
N GLU A 9 -3.81 10.47 13.28
CA GLU A 9 -5.06 9.76 13.04
C GLU A 9 -5.69 10.32 11.76
N VAL A 10 -5.79 9.45 10.76
CA VAL A 10 -6.45 9.74 9.49
C VAL A 10 -7.70 8.89 9.42
N ASP A 11 -8.83 9.53 9.12
CA ASP A 11 -10.11 8.85 9.00
C ASP A 11 -10.81 9.24 7.70
N GLN A 12 -11.19 8.22 6.91
CA GLN A 12 -11.93 8.31 5.66
C GLN A 12 -11.39 9.38 4.69
N LEU A 13 -10.07 9.50 4.59
CA LEU A 13 -9.44 10.47 3.71
C LEU A 13 -9.71 10.12 2.26
N SER A 14 -10.36 11.04 1.56
CA SER A 14 -10.63 10.98 0.12
C SER A 14 -10.17 12.28 -0.55
N ARG A 15 -9.42 12.16 -1.66
CA ARG A 15 -8.92 13.31 -2.43
C ARG A 15 -8.98 13.09 -3.93
N VAL A 16 -9.52 14.10 -4.61
CA VAL A 16 -9.71 14.16 -6.07
C VAL A 16 -9.11 15.45 -6.61
N PHE A 17 -8.38 15.35 -7.73
CA PHE A 17 -7.81 16.50 -8.44
C PHE A 17 -8.47 16.64 -9.82
N ASP A 18 -8.79 17.88 -10.21
CA ASP A 18 -9.14 18.20 -11.60
C ASP A 18 -7.84 18.29 -12.40
N VAL A 19 -7.66 17.38 -13.35
CA VAL A 19 -6.49 17.30 -14.24
C VAL A 19 -6.87 17.60 -15.69
N SER A 20 -7.97 18.34 -15.88
CA SER A 20 -8.44 18.73 -17.19
C SER A 20 -7.48 19.70 -17.87
N ALA A 21 -7.39 19.61 -19.20
CA ALA A 21 -6.76 20.65 -19.99
C ALA A 21 -7.47 22.01 -19.76
N PRO A 22 -6.77 23.15 -19.98
CA PRO A 22 -7.38 24.47 -19.90
C PRO A 22 -8.68 24.56 -20.70
N TRP A 23 -9.63 25.35 -20.20
CA TRP A 23 -11.00 25.37 -20.69
C TRP A 23 -11.09 25.66 -22.20
N LEU A 24 -10.22 26.51 -22.74
CA LEU A 24 -10.19 26.89 -24.16
C LEU A 24 -9.90 25.67 -25.04
N ASN A 25 -8.83 24.91 -24.75
CA ASN A 25 -8.50 23.69 -25.47
C ASN A 25 -9.61 22.64 -25.35
N ARG A 26 -10.20 22.55 -24.15
CA ARG A 26 -11.26 21.57 -23.86
C ARG A 26 -12.52 21.80 -24.71
N VAL A 27 -12.90 23.05 -24.93
CA VAL A 27 -14.07 23.40 -25.76
C VAL A 27 -13.76 23.21 -27.24
N LEU A 28 -12.58 23.65 -27.68
CA LEU A 28 -12.15 23.51 -29.09
C LEU A 28 -12.07 22.04 -29.52
N GLU A 29 -11.48 21.19 -28.68
CA GLU A 29 -11.29 19.75 -28.96
C GLU A 29 -12.45 18.88 -28.47
N ARG A 30 -13.51 19.47 -27.91
CA ARG A 30 -14.66 18.77 -27.29
C ARG A 30 -14.25 17.69 -26.28
N LYS A 31 -13.20 17.93 -25.49
CA LYS A 31 -12.71 16.98 -24.48
C LYS A 31 -13.54 17.06 -23.18
N PRO A 32 -13.79 15.94 -22.49
CA PRO A 32 -14.45 15.97 -21.18
C PRO A 32 -13.51 16.48 -20.09
N LYS A 33 -14.07 16.86 -18.94
CA LYS A 33 -13.26 17.04 -17.72
C LYS A 33 -12.68 15.70 -17.27
N ARG A 34 -11.48 15.72 -16.70
CA ARG A 34 -10.79 14.53 -16.18
C ARG A 34 -10.47 14.75 -14.72
N TYR A 35 -10.81 13.75 -13.92
CA TYR A 35 -10.59 13.75 -12.47
C TYR A 35 -9.66 12.61 -12.10
N LEU A 36 -8.70 12.90 -11.22
CA LEU A 36 -7.78 11.92 -10.66
C LEU A 36 -8.17 11.67 -9.21
N GLN A 37 -8.56 10.44 -8.89
CA GLN A 37 -8.75 10.01 -7.51
C GLN A 37 -7.37 9.63 -6.95
N ALA A 38 -6.80 10.49 -6.10
CA ALA A 38 -5.49 10.24 -5.50
C ALA A 38 -5.57 9.25 -4.33
N VAL A 39 -6.59 9.43 -3.49
CA VAL A 39 -6.82 8.61 -2.29
C VAL A 39 -8.32 8.43 -2.11
N GLN A 40 -8.78 7.24 -1.72
CA GLN A 40 -10.19 6.96 -1.45
C GLN A 40 -10.34 6.16 -0.15
N ASP A 41 -11.11 6.73 0.78
CA ASP A 41 -11.57 6.11 2.04
C ASP A 41 -10.41 5.51 2.86
N VAL A 42 -9.29 6.23 2.92
CA VAL A 42 -8.11 5.81 3.65
C VAL A 42 -8.22 6.25 5.12
N SER A 43 -8.24 5.27 6.01
CA SER A 43 -8.10 5.48 7.46
C SER A 43 -6.87 4.74 7.97
N PHE A 44 -6.06 5.35 8.83
CA PHE A 44 -4.97 4.68 9.55
C PHE A 44 -4.57 5.49 10.79
N ILE A 45 -3.86 4.83 11.70
CA ILE A 45 -3.36 5.43 12.94
C ILE A 45 -1.86 5.19 13.04
N VAL A 46 -1.12 6.24 13.40
CA VAL A 46 0.27 6.15 13.85
C VAL A 46 0.28 6.44 15.34
N ARG A 47 0.64 5.43 16.14
CA ARG A 47 0.76 5.56 17.59
C ARG A 47 2.09 6.21 17.94
N LYS A 48 2.13 6.94 19.05
CA LYS A 48 3.39 7.51 19.57
C LYS A 48 4.44 6.42 19.77
N GLY A 49 5.69 6.74 19.46
CA GLY A 49 6.84 5.83 19.53
C GLY A 49 6.88 4.74 18.45
N THR A 50 5.89 4.67 17.55
CA THR A 50 5.81 3.62 16.52
C THR A 50 6.12 4.13 15.12
N CYS A 51 6.52 3.21 14.24
CA CYS A 51 6.67 3.42 12.82
C CYS A 51 5.55 2.72 12.04
N LEU A 52 4.75 3.52 11.32
CA LEU A 52 3.90 3.04 10.23
C LEU A 52 4.56 3.32 8.88
N VAL A 53 4.60 2.30 8.02
CA VAL A 53 5.06 2.49 6.63
C VAL A 53 3.92 2.24 5.65
N LEU A 54 3.69 3.19 4.77
CA LEU A 54 2.79 3.07 3.62
C LEU A 54 3.58 2.53 2.43
N VAL A 55 3.11 1.43 1.85
CA VAL A 55 3.74 0.80 0.69
C VAL A 55 2.78 0.80 -0.48
N GLY A 56 3.21 1.24 -1.66
CA GLY A 56 2.36 1.15 -2.85
C GLY A 56 3.15 1.31 -4.15
N GLU A 57 2.51 0.98 -5.26
CA GLU A 57 3.07 1.16 -6.62
C GLU A 57 3.09 2.64 -7.07
N SER A 58 2.44 3.54 -6.34
CA SER A 58 2.47 4.97 -6.67
C SER A 58 3.73 5.59 -6.07
N GLY A 59 4.63 6.05 -6.93
CA GLY A 59 5.86 6.76 -6.58
C GLY A 59 5.62 8.11 -5.91
N CYS A 60 5.06 8.10 -4.69
CA CYS A 60 5.28 9.19 -3.76
C CYS A 60 6.75 9.13 -3.31
N ASP A 61 7.39 10.31 -3.25
CA ASP A 61 8.81 10.50 -2.92
C ASP A 61 9.29 9.54 -1.83
N GLU A 62 10.05 8.53 -2.23
CA GLU A 62 10.77 7.69 -1.30
C GLU A 62 12.02 8.48 -0.87
N PRO A 63 12.21 8.77 0.43
CA PRO A 63 13.28 9.66 0.92
C PRO A 63 14.69 9.14 0.65
N THR A 64 14.80 7.87 0.24
CA THR A 64 16.06 7.16 -0.01
C THR A 64 16.22 6.71 -1.46
N SER A 65 15.30 7.07 -2.35
CA SER A 65 15.32 6.62 -3.77
C SER A 65 16.56 7.06 -4.56
N ALA A 66 17.20 8.16 -4.14
CA ALA A 66 18.40 8.70 -4.77
C ALA A 66 19.72 8.16 -4.17
N LEU A 67 19.66 7.26 -3.19
CA LEU A 67 20.83 6.79 -2.44
C LEU A 67 21.26 5.40 -2.89
N ASP A 68 22.57 5.14 -2.84
CA ASP A 68 23.10 3.78 -2.99
C ASP A 68 22.55 2.86 -1.88
N VAL A 69 22.32 1.60 -2.21
CA VAL A 69 21.72 0.60 -1.32
C VAL A 69 22.47 0.48 0.01
N SER A 70 23.79 0.64 0.00
CA SER A 70 24.62 0.58 1.21
C SER A 70 24.44 1.79 2.13
N VAL A 71 24.32 2.99 1.57
CA VAL A 71 24.10 4.25 2.30
C VAL A 71 22.68 4.31 2.86
N GLN A 72 21.71 3.85 2.07
CA GLN A 72 20.32 3.71 2.49
C GLN A 72 20.20 2.86 3.76
N ALA A 73 20.87 1.70 3.81
CA ALA A 73 20.87 0.84 4.99
C ALA A 73 21.44 1.53 6.25
N GLN A 74 22.53 2.31 6.11
CA GLN A 74 23.13 3.04 7.23
C GLN A 74 22.21 4.13 7.78
N ILE A 75 21.56 4.89 6.89
CA ILE A 75 20.60 5.93 7.27
C ILE A 75 19.40 5.31 7.98
N LEU A 76 18.86 4.20 7.47
CA LEU A 76 17.73 3.52 8.09
C LEU A 76 18.06 2.99 9.49
N ASN A 77 19.26 2.43 9.67
CA ASN A 77 19.73 2.00 10.99
C ASN A 77 19.84 3.18 11.95
N LEU A 78 20.43 4.29 11.51
CA LEU A 78 20.51 5.51 12.31
C LEU A 78 19.11 6.02 12.69
N MET A 79 18.17 6.03 11.75
CA MET A 79 16.80 6.48 12.01
C MET A 79 16.09 5.57 13.01
N ARG A 80 16.31 4.25 12.95
CA ARG A 80 15.78 3.30 13.94
C ARG A 80 16.40 3.53 15.32
N ASP A 81 17.72 3.71 15.39
CA ASP A 81 18.41 4.00 16.65
C ASP A 81 17.91 5.32 17.27
N LEU A 82 17.65 6.34 16.44
CA LEU A 82 17.07 7.60 16.90
C LEU A 82 15.62 7.44 17.33
N GLN A 83 14.84 6.57 16.66
CA GLN A 83 13.49 6.22 17.09
C GLN A 83 13.51 5.69 18.53
N ASP A 84 14.34 4.68 18.78
CA ASP A 84 14.38 3.97 20.05
C ASP A 84 14.95 4.86 21.17
N ARG A 85 15.93 5.73 20.86
CA ARG A 85 16.56 6.62 21.84
C ARG A 85 15.75 7.85 22.20
N LEU A 86 14.98 8.39 21.25
CA LEU A 86 14.27 9.68 21.41
C LEU A 86 12.75 9.51 21.42
N ASP A 87 12.24 8.28 21.43
CA ASP A 87 10.81 7.93 21.36
C ASP A 87 10.09 8.60 20.18
N LEU A 88 10.77 8.62 19.02
CA LEU A 88 10.23 9.28 17.83
C LEU A 88 9.09 8.47 17.23
N THR A 89 8.16 9.19 16.62
CA THR A 89 7.06 8.59 15.88
C THR A 89 7.28 8.82 14.40
N PHE A 90 7.14 7.76 13.60
CA PHE A 90 7.50 7.79 12.19
C PHE A 90 6.34 7.34 11.30
N LEU A 91 6.14 8.10 10.22
CA LEU A 91 5.31 7.73 9.07
C LEU A 91 6.18 7.79 7.82
N PHE A 92 6.40 6.65 7.16
CA PHE A 92 7.18 6.59 5.93
C PHE A 92 6.34 6.14 4.75
N ILE A 93 6.77 6.56 3.56
CA ILE A 93 6.27 6.04 2.29
C ILE A 93 7.47 5.42 1.55
N SER A 94 7.35 4.17 1.15
CA SER A 94 8.40 3.48 0.39
C SER A 94 7.78 2.43 -0.53
N HIS A 95 8.40 2.23 -1.68
CA HIS A 95 8.06 1.14 -2.59
C HIS A 95 9.00 -0.07 -2.41
N ASN A 96 10.06 0.07 -1.62
CA ASN A 96 11.06 -0.96 -1.37
C ASN A 96 10.75 -1.72 -0.09
N LEU A 97 10.10 -2.88 -0.23
CA LEU A 97 9.75 -3.71 0.92
C LEU A 97 10.95 -4.27 1.71
N ALA A 98 12.16 -4.30 1.14
CA ALA A 98 13.37 -4.70 1.88
C ALA A 98 13.69 -3.68 2.98
N VAL A 99 13.59 -2.39 2.66
CA VAL A 99 13.76 -1.26 3.59
C VAL A 99 12.65 -1.26 4.64
N VAL A 100 11.41 -1.43 4.16
CA VAL A 100 10.21 -1.42 5.00
C VAL A 100 10.32 -2.46 6.11
N ARG A 101 10.82 -3.68 5.81
CA ARG A 101 10.94 -4.77 6.78
C ARG A 101 11.80 -4.43 7.99
N HIS A 102 12.84 -3.62 7.81
CA HIS A 102 13.80 -3.28 8.86
C HIS A 102 13.31 -2.14 9.77
N MET A 103 12.47 -1.25 9.24
CA MET A 103 12.05 -0.05 9.96
C MET A 103 10.65 -0.21 10.57
N ALA A 104 9.70 -0.73 9.79
CA ALA A 104 8.29 -0.68 10.11
C ALA A 104 7.93 -1.54 11.32
N ASP A 105 7.15 -0.99 12.25
CA ASP A 105 6.41 -1.81 13.23
C ASP A 105 5.11 -2.34 12.59
N ARG A 106 4.47 -1.49 11.78
CA ARG A 106 3.27 -1.80 11.01
C ARG A 106 3.41 -1.31 9.57
N ILE A 107 2.78 -2.02 8.66
CA ILE A 107 2.80 -1.71 7.23
C ILE A 107 1.37 -1.63 6.74
N ALA A 108 1.05 -0.57 5.99
CA ALA A 108 -0.18 -0.44 5.24
C ALA A 108 0.14 -0.45 3.73
N VAL A 109 -0.27 -1.53 3.06
CA VAL A 109 -0.16 -1.70 1.62
C VAL A 109 -1.31 -0.99 0.94
N MET A 110 -0.98 -0.13 0.00
CA MET A 110 -1.86 0.70 -0.79
C MET A 110 -1.87 0.25 -2.25
N TYR A 111 -3.06 0.27 -2.85
CA TYR A 111 -3.26 0.04 -4.27
C TYR A 111 -4.33 0.99 -4.81
N LEU A 112 -4.00 1.75 -5.87
CA LEU A 112 -4.87 2.78 -6.48
C LEU A 112 -5.54 3.71 -5.45
N GLY A 113 -4.74 4.25 -4.53
CA GLY A 113 -5.21 5.22 -3.54
C GLY A 113 -6.03 4.63 -2.39
N ARG A 114 -6.08 3.30 -2.24
CA ARG A 114 -6.81 2.61 -1.15
C ARG A 114 -5.84 1.76 -0.33
N ILE A 115 -5.99 1.71 0.99
CA ILE A 115 -5.33 0.70 1.81
C ILE A 115 -6.03 -0.63 1.54
N ILE A 116 -5.30 -1.62 1.05
CA ILE A 116 -5.85 -2.95 0.78
C ILE A 116 -5.48 -3.95 1.87
N GLU A 117 -4.40 -3.69 2.60
CA GLU A 117 -3.96 -4.53 3.70
C GLU A 117 -3.09 -3.74 4.67
N GLU A 118 -3.32 -3.89 5.96
CA GLU A 118 -2.53 -3.30 7.04
C GLU A 118 -2.30 -4.37 8.11
N ALA A 119 -1.06 -4.57 8.53
CA ALA A 119 -0.72 -5.54 9.57
C ALA A 119 0.59 -5.16 10.27
N ALA A 120 0.87 -5.82 11.40
CA ALA A 120 2.23 -5.82 11.96
C ALA A 120 3.21 -6.38 10.92
N THR A 121 4.43 -5.84 10.89
CA THR A 121 5.44 -6.24 9.89
C THR A 121 5.68 -7.75 9.87
N LYS A 122 5.78 -8.38 11.04
CA LYS A 122 5.98 -9.83 11.14
C LYS A 122 4.81 -10.62 10.51
N ASP A 123 3.58 -10.20 10.79
CA ASP A 123 2.36 -10.87 10.31
C ASP A 123 2.18 -10.68 8.80
N LEU A 124 2.48 -9.48 8.28
CA LEU A 124 2.37 -9.18 6.85
C LEU A 124 3.33 -10.05 6.03
N PHE A 125 4.58 -10.20 6.48
CA PHE A 125 5.60 -10.98 5.80
C PHE A 125 5.40 -12.49 5.95
N ALA A 126 4.88 -12.95 7.08
CA ALA A 126 4.63 -14.37 7.34
C ALA A 126 3.35 -14.88 6.67
N ASP A 127 2.29 -14.07 6.68
CA ASP A 127 0.95 -14.45 6.26
C ASP A 127 0.22 -13.27 5.58
N PRO A 128 0.64 -12.90 4.35
CA PRO A 128 -0.04 -11.87 3.56
C PRO A 128 -1.41 -12.35 3.11
N ARG A 129 -2.46 -11.59 3.42
CA ARG A 129 -3.85 -11.96 3.18
C ARG A 129 -4.39 -11.42 1.87
N HIS A 130 -3.88 -10.30 1.37
CA HIS A 130 -4.29 -9.76 0.09
C HIS A 130 -3.41 -10.33 -1.06
N PRO A 131 -3.99 -10.78 -2.19
CA PRO A 131 -3.22 -11.36 -3.30
C PRO A 131 -2.17 -10.41 -3.88
N TYR A 132 -2.45 -9.11 -3.92
CA TYR A 132 -1.47 -8.09 -4.31
C TYR A 132 -0.27 -8.03 -3.36
N THR A 133 -0.49 -8.01 -2.03
CA THR A 133 0.58 -8.02 -1.03
C THR A 133 1.46 -9.25 -1.19
N ARG A 134 0.85 -10.42 -1.42
CA ARG A 134 1.58 -11.66 -1.68
C ARG A 134 2.49 -11.55 -2.92
N LEU A 135 1.94 -11.03 -4.02
CA LEU A 135 2.71 -10.81 -5.25
C LEU A 135 3.85 -9.79 -5.04
N LEU A 136 3.61 -8.71 -4.28
CA LEU A 136 4.68 -7.76 -3.92
C LEU A 136 5.79 -8.44 -3.13
N LEU A 137 5.44 -9.22 -2.09
CA LEU A 137 6.42 -9.94 -1.26
C LEU A 137 7.16 -11.04 -2.03
N ASP A 138 6.52 -11.65 -3.04
CA ASP A 138 7.14 -12.65 -3.93
C ASP A 138 8.27 -12.04 -4.79
N THR A 139 8.27 -10.72 -5.03
CA THR A 139 9.36 -10.03 -5.77
C THR A 139 10.61 -9.81 -4.93
N ILE A 140 10.49 -9.78 -3.60
CA ILE A 140 11.63 -9.57 -2.69
C ILE A 140 12.55 -10.80 -2.75
N PRO A 141 13.87 -10.62 -2.86
CA PRO A 141 14.81 -11.73 -2.76
C PRO A 141 14.69 -12.44 -1.41
N ASP A 142 14.47 -13.76 -1.41
CA ASP A 142 14.53 -14.58 -0.21
C ASP A 142 15.99 -15.00 0.02
N VAL A 143 16.59 -14.52 1.10
CA VAL A 143 18.00 -14.84 1.46
C VAL A 143 18.17 -16.32 1.78
N VAL A 144 17.13 -16.97 2.31
CA VAL A 144 17.14 -18.40 2.69
C VAL A 144 16.83 -19.28 1.48
N LYS A 145 15.97 -18.81 0.56
CA LYS A 145 15.57 -19.53 -0.66
C LYS A 145 15.79 -18.67 -1.92
N PRO A 146 17.04 -18.41 -2.32
CA PRO A 146 17.35 -17.51 -3.43
C PRO A 146 16.79 -17.98 -4.78
N ASN A 147 16.57 -19.29 -4.93
CA ASN A 147 16.15 -19.92 -6.19
C ASN A 147 14.63 -20.22 -6.28
N ARG A 148 13.80 -19.54 -5.49
CA ARG A 148 12.33 -19.71 -5.56
C ARG A 148 11.80 -19.22 -6.91
N ALA A 149 10.89 -19.98 -7.52
CA ALA A 149 10.19 -19.57 -8.75
C ALA A 149 9.38 -18.29 -8.47
N ARG A 150 9.75 -17.17 -9.09
CA ARG A 150 9.08 -15.88 -8.91
C ARG A 150 7.87 -15.80 -9.83
N LYS A 151 6.70 -15.49 -9.27
CA LYS A 151 5.53 -15.14 -10.07
C LYS A 151 5.58 -13.63 -10.35
N VAL A 152 5.71 -13.27 -11.63
CA VAL A 152 5.68 -11.88 -12.06
C VAL A 152 4.22 -11.41 -12.09
N MET A 153 3.96 -10.24 -11.52
CA MET A 153 2.64 -9.61 -11.59
C MET A 153 2.35 -9.20 -13.04
N GLY A 154 1.31 -9.77 -13.64
CA GLY A 154 0.92 -9.46 -15.01
C GLY A 154 0.21 -8.11 -15.15
N GLY A 155 0.41 -7.46 -16.30
CA GLY A 155 -0.32 -6.26 -16.73
C GLY A 155 0.12 -4.96 -16.05
N ALA A 156 -0.12 -3.84 -16.73
CA ALA A 156 0.07 -2.50 -16.18
C ALA A 156 -1.02 -2.17 -15.15
N PRO A 157 -0.72 -1.41 -14.08
CA PRO A 157 -1.73 -0.92 -13.16
C PRO A 157 -2.78 -0.07 -13.91
N PRO A 158 -4.08 -0.19 -13.55
CA PRO A 158 -5.13 0.67 -14.10
C PRO A 158 -4.84 2.15 -13.85
N SER A 159 -5.34 3.01 -14.73
CA SER A 159 -5.18 4.45 -14.54
C SER A 159 -6.00 4.95 -13.34
N PRO A 160 -5.43 5.78 -12.45
CA PRO A 160 -6.19 6.48 -11.40
C PRO A 160 -7.28 7.42 -11.94
N LEU A 161 -7.28 7.69 -13.25
CA LEU A 161 -8.30 8.46 -13.97
C LEU A 161 -9.52 7.61 -14.36
N ALA A 162 -9.39 6.29 -14.30
CA ALA A 162 -10.41 5.32 -14.65
C ALA A 162 -10.36 4.16 -13.65
N MET A 163 -10.82 4.43 -12.42
CA MET A 163 -10.79 3.44 -11.36
C MET A 163 -11.72 2.27 -11.69
N PRO A 164 -11.25 1.02 -11.62
CA PRO A 164 -12.10 -0.15 -11.85
C PRO A 164 -13.19 -0.26 -10.78
N PRO A 165 -14.40 -0.73 -11.14
CA PRO A 165 -15.46 -0.97 -10.17
C PRO A 165 -15.10 -2.12 -9.22
N GLY A 166 -15.78 -2.15 -8.07
CA GLY A 166 -15.58 -3.20 -7.08
C GLY A 166 -14.20 -3.17 -6.41
N CYS A 167 -13.53 -4.33 -6.39
CA CYS A 167 -12.16 -4.48 -5.92
C CYS A 167 -11.21 -3.84 -6.93
N ALA A 168 -10.43 -2.85 -6.48
CA ALA A 168 -9.50 -2.11 -7.33
C ALA A 168 -8.47 -3.03 -8.04
N PHE A 169 -8.09 -4.14 -7.39
CA PHE A 169 -7.08 -5.06 -7.90
C PHE A 169 -7.64 -6.14 -8.85
N HIS A 170 -8.95 -6.27 -9.03
CA HIS A 170 -9.52 -7.35 -9.85
C HIS A 170 -9.00 -7.41 -11.31
N PRO A 171 -8.59 -6.32 -11.98
CA PRO A 171 -8.09 -6.42 -13.36
C PRO A 171 -6.75 -7.15 -13.49
N ARG A 172 -5.93 -7.14 -12.43
CA ARG A 172 -4.62 -7.82 -12.35
C ARG A 172 -4.64 -9.03 -11.41
N GLY A 173 -5.70 -9.15 -10.62
CA GLY A 173 -5.85 -10.14 -9.58
C GLY A 173 -6.02 -11.53 -10.18
N PRO A 174 -5.06 -12.45 -10.00
CA PRO A 174 -5.20 -13.80 -10.56
C PRO A 174 -6.25 -14.65 -9.84
N LEU A 175 -6.73 -14.20 -8.67
CA LEU A 175 -7.87 -14.77 -7.94
C LEU A 175 -9.18 -13.98 -8.17
N ALA A 176 -9.23 -13.09 -9.14
CA ALA A 176 -10.40 -12.25 -9.39
C ALA A 176 -11.60 -13.10 -9.82
N GLN A 177 -12.74 -12.86 -9.16
CA GLN A 177 -14.02 -13.47 -9.49
C GLN A 177 -15.06 -12.37 -9.77
N ASP A 178 -16.27 -12.76 -10.18
CA ASP A 178 -17.35 -11.83 -10.48
C ASP A 178 -17.70 -10.90 -9.31
N ILE A 179 -17.65 -11.40 -8.07
CA ILE A 179 -17.85 -10.57 -6.88
C ILE A 179 -16.83 -9.43 -6.78
N CYS A 180 -15.58 -9.68 -7.20
CA CYS A 180 -14.52 -8.67 -7.20
C CYS A 180 -14.78 -7.56 -8.22
N ARG A 181 -15.49 -7.85 -9.32
CA ARG A 181 -15.83 -6.86 -10.35
C ARG A 181 -17.02 -5.97 -9.95
N ARG A 182 -17.96 -6.56 -9.19
CA ARG A 182 -19.25 -5.91 -8.86
C ARG A 182 -19.23 -5.19 -7.52
N GLN A 183 -18.44 -5.67 -6.55
CA GLN A 183 -18.49 -5.20 -5.17
C GLN A 183 -17.10 -4.93 -4.62
N ALA A 184 -16.93 -3.77 -3.97
CA ALA A 184 -15.72 -3.46 -3.22
C ALA A 184 -15.71 -4.29 -1.93
N PRO A 185 -14.60 -4.98 -1.59
CA PRO A 185 -14.52 -5.73 -0.35
C PRO A 185 -14.54 -4.79 0.85
N ALA A 186 -15.28 -5.18 1.90
CA ALA A 186 -15.21 -4.51 3.18
C ALA A 186 -13.87 -4.82 3.87
N TYR A 187 -13.45 -3.95 4.79
CA TYR A 187 -12.31 -4.26 5.65
C TYR A 187 -12.68 -5.35 6.66
N THR A 188 -11.91 -6.42 6.65
CA THR A 188 -11.94 -7.46 7.69
C THR A 188 -10.78 -7.21 8.65
N PRO A 189 -10.99 -7.32 9.98
CA PRO A 189 -9.93 -7.07 10.96
C PRO A 189 -8.85 -8.16 10.90
N ARG A 190 -7.61 -7.76 11.16
CA ARG A 190 -6.47 -8.65 11.42
C ARG A 190 -5.98 -8.48 12.86
N SER A 191 -5.09 -9.37 13.31
CA SER A 191 -4.31 -9.21 14.53
C SER A 191 -3.68 -7.81 14.63
N GLY A 192 -3.54 -7.28 15.85
CA GLY A 192 -2.74 -6.07 16.09
C GLY A 192 -3.25 -4.80 15.42
N ALA A 193 -4.57 -4.54 15.46
CA ALA A 193 -5.25 -3.43 14.79
C ALA A 193 -5.08 -3.39 13.26
N GLY A 194 -4.60 -4.49 12.66
CA GLY A 194 -4.53 -4.63 11.21
C GLY A 194 -5.91 -4.80 10.57
N LYS A 195 -5.95 -4.74 9.24
CA LYS A 195 -7.16 -4.94 8.43
C LYS A 195 -6.80 -5.36 7.02
N VAL A 196 -7.74 -5.98 6.31
CA VAL A 196 -7.57 -6.34 4.90
C VAL A 196 -8.88 -6.18 4.14
N ALA A 197 -8.81 -5.59 2.96
CA ALA A 197 -9.94 -5.41 2.06
C ALA A 197 -9.85 -6.43 0.91
N CYS A 198 -10.28 -7.66 1.18
CA CYS A 198 -10.32 -8.74 0.20
C CYS A 198 -11.52 -9.66 0.45
N HIS A 199 -12.23 -10.05 -0.60
CA HIS A 199 -13.32 -11.04 -0.51
C HIS A 199 -12.83 -12.44 -0.11
N PHE A 200 -11.53 -12.70 -0.22
CA PHE A 200 -10.91 -14.01 0.03
C PHE A 200 -9.82 -13.96 1.11
N ALA A 201 -9.87 -12.98 2.01
CA ALA A 201 -8.87 -12.80 3.08
C ALA A 201 -8.69 -14.05 3.95
N ASP A 202 -9.76 -14.78 4.24
CA ASP A 202 -9.71 -15.98 5.08
C ASP A 202 -9.09 -17.21 4.39
N ASN A 203 -8.90 -17.15 3.06
CA ASN A 203 -8.29 -18.23 2.29
C ASN A 203 -7.08 -17.73 1.45
N PRO A 204 -5.99 -17.29 2.10
CA PRO A 204 -4.85 -16.64 1.45
C PRO A 204 -4.02 -17.61 0.59
N HIS A 205 -4.13 -18.91 0.83
CA HIS A 205 -3.43 -19.96 0.10
C HIS A 205 -4.23 -20.55 -1.07
N ARG A 206 -5.42 -20.00 -1.37
CA ARG A 206 -6.20 -20.42 -2.52
C ARG A 206 -5.32 -20.41 -3.77
N SER A 207 -5.14 -21.60 -4.34
CA SER A 207 -4.23 -21.79 -5.46
C SER A 207 -4.71 -20.98 -6.65
N LEU A 208 -3.74 -20.32 -7.28
CA LEU A 208 -3.82 -19.70 -8.60
C LEU A 208 -3.87 -20.85 -9.62
N SER A 209 -4.97 -21.59 -9.65
CA SER A 209 -5.23 -22.66 -10.62
C SER A 209 -5.48 -22.05 -12.00
#